data_AF-A0A1C5WQP9-F1
#
_entry.id   AF-A0A1C5WQP9-F1
#
_cell.length_a   1.000
_cell.length_b   1.000
_cell.length_c   1.000
_cell.angle_alpha   90.00
_cell.angle_beta   90.00
_cell.angle_gamma   90.00
#
_symmetry.space_group_name_H-M   'P 1'
#
loop_
_entity.id
_entity.type
_entity.pdbx_description
1 polymer ?
#
loop_
_entity_poly.entity_id
_entity_poly.type
_entity_poly.pdbx_seq_one_letter_code
_entity_poly.pdbx_strand_id
1 'polypeptide(L)'
;MEEIIFHRQHPTVAEYGEKWLLMQSAKVSASTLRGYTRDMTNYIIKPLGDMYMEEVTADDIRLALVPLSKKSEGLYNKVNMLLKCIFYAAERNQILEHNPCVGISGKGGKPSKKREALTDQQVAVLLDTIKGLPPYLFIMLGLYSGLRREEILALQWDCVFLDEDTNIRRLMV
;
A
#
# COMPACT_ATOMS: atom_id res chain seq x y z
N MET A 1 -19.04 -9.26 -19.85
CA MET A 1 -18.65 -7.84 -19.70
C MET A 1 -19.91 -7.12 -19.29
N GLU A 2 -20.10 -6.89 -18.00
CA GLU A 2 -21.17 -6.02 -17.53
C GLU A 2 -20.82 -4.60 -17.98
N GLU A 3 -21.75 -3.92 -18.66
CA GLU A 3 -21.60 -2.51 -19.00
C GLU A 3 -21.51 -1.73 -17.69
N ILE A 4 -20.36 -1.09 -17.44
CA ILE A 4 -20.19 -0.22 -16.29
C ILE A 4 -20.97 1.06 -16.58
N ILE A 5 -22.22 1.11 -16.12
CA ILE A 5 -23.08 2.29 -16.23
C ILE A 5 -22.62 3.26 -15.14
N PHE A 6 -21.92 4.32 -15.52
CA PHE A 6 -21.58 5.40 -14.60
C PHE A 6 -22.67 6.47 -14.64
N HIS A 7 -23.41 6.64 -13.54
CA HIS A 7 -24.32 7.77 -13.40
C HIS A 7 -23.50 9.07 -13.40
N ARG A 8 -23.67 9.89 -14.46
CA ARG A 8 -22.83 11.08 -14.68
C ARG A 8 -23.07 12.22 -13.68
N GLN A 9 -24.28 12.35 -13.16
CA GLN A 9 -24.67 13.47 -12.29
C GLN A 9 -24.54 13.12 -10.80
N HIS A 10 -25.02 11.95 -10.38
CA HIS A 10 -25.01 11.52 -8.98
C HIS A 10 -24.49 10.07 -8.90
N PRO A 11 -23.18 9.83 -8.96
CA PRO A 11 -22.63 8.49 -8.83
C PRO A 11 -22.69 8.02 -7.38
N THR A 12 -22.84 6.70 -7.20
CA THR A 12 -22.64 6.08 -5.89
C THR A 12 -21.16 6.00 -5.52
N VAL A 13 -20.87 5.74 -4.24
CA VAL A 13 -19.48 5.51 -3.78
C VAL A 13 -18.86 4.32 -4.49
N ALA A 14 -19.64 3.26 -4.77
CA ALA A 14 -19.17 2.09 -5.51
C ALA A 14 -18.73 2.48 -6.93
N GLU A 15 -19.63 3.12 -7.68
CA GLU A 15 -19.39 3.54 -9.06
C GLU A 15 -18.19 4.49 -9.16
N TYR A 16 -18.16 5.52 -8.30
CA TYR A 16 -17.07 6.49 -8.35
C TYR A 16 -15.75 5.88 -7.89
N GLY A 17 -15.77 4.97 -6.91
CA GLY A 17 -14.61 4.21 -6.46
C GLY A 17 -14.01 3.34 -7.57
N GLU A 18 -14.84 2.63 -8.32
CA GLU A 18 -14.42 1.83 -9.47
C GLU A 18 -13.86 2.70 -10.60
N LYS A 19 -14.53 3.81 -10.92
CA LYS A 19 -14.04 4.81 -11.87
C LYS A 19 -12.66 5.32 -11.45
N TRP A 20 -12.48 5.61 -10.17
CA TRP A 20 -11.21 6.09 -9.63
C TRP A 20 -10.11 5.04 -9.74
N LEU A 21 -10.41 3.77 -9.44
CA LEU A 21 -9.47 2.66 -9.62
C LEU A 21 -9.06 2.49 -11.09
N LEU A 22 -10.01 2.60 -12.03
CA LEU A 22 -9.70 2.58 -13.46
C LEU A 22 -8.74 3.71 -13.84
N MET A 23 -8.97 4.93 -13.34
CA MET A 23 -8.06 6.06 -13.57
C MET A 23 -6.67 5.86 -12.95
N GLN A 24 -6.59 5.20 -11.78
CA GLN A 24 -5.29 4.89 -11.16
C GLN A 24 -4.55 3.76 -11.87
N SER A 25 -5.23 2.86 -12.57
CA SER A 25 -4.57 1.75 -13.28
C SER A 25 -3.51 2.20 -14.29
N ALA A 26 -3.65 3.41 -14.85
CA ALA A 26 -2.68 4.02 -15.75
C ALA A 26 -1.47 4.66 -15.04
N LYS A 27 -1.52 4.83 -13.71
CA LYS A 27 -0.56 5.60 -12.91
C LYS A 27 0.24 4.76 -11.92
N VAL A 28 -0.31 3.63 -11.47
CA VAL A 28 0.31 2.79 -10.44
C VAL A 28 0.62 1.40 -10.95
N SER A 29 1.57 0.73 -10.30
CA SER A 29 1.89 -0.67 -10.62
C SER A 29 0.70 -1.59 -10.37
N ALA A 30 0.66 -2.72 -11.08
CA ALA A 30 -0.40 -3.72 -10.92
C ALA A 30 -0.51 -4.26 -9.48
N SER A 31 0.60 -4.37 -8.74
CA SER A 31 0.58 -4.78 -7.33
C SER A 31 -0.08 -3.73 -6.44
N THR A 32 0.20 -2.45 -6.68
CA THR A 32 -0.43 -1.34 -5.96
C THR A 32 -1.93 -1.28 -6.26
N LEU A 33 -2.32 -1.40 -7.53
CA LEU A 33 -3.71 -1.39 -7.95
C LEU A 33 -4.49 -2.53 -7.29
N ARG A 34 -3.95 -3.77 -7.29
CA ARG A 34 -4.57 -4.90 -6.58
C ARG A 34 -4.78 -4.61 -5.09
N GLY A 35 -3.81 -3.97 -4.45
CA GLY A 35 -3.91 -3.54 -3.06
C GLY A 35 -5.03 -2.51 -2.86
N TYR A 36 -5.09 -1.49 -3.72
CA TYR A 36 -6.14 -0.47 -3.69
C TYR A 36 -7.52 -1.07 -3.93
N THR A 37 -7.70 -1.88 -4.96
CA THR A 37 -8.97 -2.57 -5.24
C THR A 37 -9.44 -3.38 -4.04
N ARG A 38 -8.55 -4.21 -3.47
CA ARG A 38 -8.90 -5.02 -2.29
C ARG A 38 -9.33 -4.16 -1.10
N ASP A 39 -8.56 -3.12 -0.79
CA ASP A 39 -8.82 -2.28 0.39
C ASP A 39 -10.09 -1.41 0.16
N MET A 40 -10.30 -0.93 -1.08
CA MET A 40 -11.49 -0.23 -1.54
C MET A 40 -12.75 -1.08 -1.38
N THR A 41 -12.77 -2.28 -1.95
CA THR A 41 -13.92 -3.19 -1.93
C THR A 41 -14.31 -3.54 -0.50
N ASN A 42 -13.33 -3.89 0.34
CA ASN A 42 -13.61 -4.41 1.67
C ASN A 42 -13.97 -3.33 2.71
N TYR A 43 -13.42 -2.12 2.57
CA TYR A 43 -13.48 -1.10 3.63
C TYR A 43 -14.16 0.21 3.23
N ILE A 44 -14.43 0.42 1.94
CA ILE A 44 -15.10 1.63 1.44
C ILE A 44 -16.41 1.25 0.75
N ILE A 45 -16.37 0.39 -0.26
CA ILE A 45 -17.55 -0.01 -1.03
C ILE A 45 -18.49 -0.85 -0.17
N LYS A 46 -17.99 -1.84 0.58
CA LYS A 46 -18.86 -2.66 1.43
C LYS A 46 -19.71 -1.85 2.44
N PRO A 47 -19.17 -0.84 3.16
CA PRO A 47 -19.97 -0.04 4.08
C PRO A 47 -20.73 1.14 3.46
N LEU A 48 -20.21 1.76 2.39
CA LEU A 48 -20.73 3.03 1.86
C LEU A 48 -21.16 2.96 0.39
N GLY A 49 -20.95 1.82 -0.28
CA GLY A 49 -21.03 1.66 -1.73
C GLY A 49 -22.37 2.02 -2.34
N ASP A 50 -23.46 1.74 -1.62
CA ASP A 50 -24.83 1.99 -2.08
C ASP A 50 -25.26 3.45 -1.87
N MET A 51 -24.52 4.23 -1.09
CA MET A 51 -24.83 5.65 -0.86
C MET A 51 -24.39 6.49 -2.06
N TYR A 52 -25.17 7.52 -2.39
CA TYR A 52 -24.70 8.53 -3.34
C TYR A 52 -23.55 9.32 -2.74
N MET A 53 -22.58 9.69 -3.57
CA MET A 53 -21.39 10.44 -3.12
C MET A 53 -21.78 11.71 -2.34
N GLU A 54 -22.86 12.38 -2.73
CA GLU A 54 -23.36 13.62 -2.12
C GLU A 54 -24.08 13.42 -0.77
N GLU A 55 -24.57 12.22 -0.50
CA GLU A 55 -25.27 11.87 0.73
C GLU A 55 -24.31 11.44 1.85
N VAL A 56 -23.07 11.09 1.50
CA VAL A 56 -22.08 10.62 2.47
C VAL A 56 -21.68 11.75 3.42
N THR A 57 -21.95 11.55 4.70
CA THR A 57 -21.56 12.50 5.74
C THR A 57 -20.21 12.15 6.37
N ALA A 58 -19.65 13.10 7.12
CA ALA A 58 -18.44 12.84 7.90
C ALA A 58 -18.66 11.75 8.96
N ASP A 59 -19.88 11.59 9.49
CA ASP A 59 -20.20 10.58 10.49
C ASP A 59 -20.27 9.18 9.88
N ASP A 60 -20.80 9.04 8.67
CA ASP A 60 -20.78 7.76 7.94
C ASP A 60 -19.34 7.28 7.70
N ILE A 61 -18.45 8.20 7.31
CA ILE A 61 -17.03 7.89 7.14
C ILE A 61 -16.39 7.49 8.47
N ARG A 62 -16.70 8.19 9.56
CA ARG A 62 -16.20 7.84 10.89
C ARG A 62 -16.67 6.44 11.29
N LEU A 63 -17.95 6.12 11.08
CA LEU A 63 -18.53 4.81 11.35
C LEU A 63 -17.86 3.71 10.52
N ALA A 64 -17.61 3.94 9.23
CA ALA A 64 -16.89 3.01 8.37
C ALA A 64 -15.45 2.75 8.86
N LEU A 65 -14.81 3.74 9.49
CA LEU A 65 -13.46 3.62 10.05
C LEU A 65 -13.41 2.96 11.45
N VAL A 66 -14.53 2.86 12.18
CA VAL A 66 -14.57 2.25 13.52
C VAL A 66 -14.01 0.82 13.53
N PRO A 67 -14.41 -0.10 12.63
CA PRO A 67 -13.84 -1.46 12.60
C PRO A 67 -12.34 -1.47 12.28
N LEU A 68 -11.84 -0.51 11.48
CA LEU A 68 -10.43 -0.42 11.11
C LEU A 68 -9.55 0.06 12.27
N SER A 69 -10.11 0.79 13.24
CA SER A 69 -9.36 1.20 14.45
C SER A 69 -8.79 0.01 15.23
N LYS A 70 -9.41 -1.18 15.09
CA LYS A 70 -8.97 -2.44 15.72
C LYS A 70 -7.92 -3.20 14.91
N LYS A 71 -7.65 -2.78 13.67
CA LYS A 71 -6.66 -3.38 12.73
C LYS A 71 -5.32 -2.65 12.85
N SER A 72 -4.36 -2.94 11.97
CA SER A 72 -3.06 -2.27 11.97
C SER A 72 -3.18 -0.80 11.56
N GLU A 73 -2.35 0.05 12.14
CA GLU A 73 -2.19 1.45 11.77
C GLU A 73 -1.91 1.63 10.27
N GLY A 74 -1.05 0.78 9.69
CA GLY A 74 -0.75 0.83 8.26
C GLY A 74 -1.98 0.60 7.36
N LEU A 75 -2.88 -0.31 7.75
CA LEU A 75 -4.13 -0.53 7.01
C LEU A 75 -5.09 0.64 7.20
N TYR A 76 -5.25 1.12 8.44
CA TYR A 76 -6.08 2.29 8.76
C TYR A 76 -5.67 3.51 7.93
N ASN A 77 -4.38 3.85 7.95
CA ASN A 77 -3.83 4.98 7.22
C ASN A 77 -4.03 4.86 5.71
N LYS A 78 -3.87 3.65 5.17
CA LYS A 78 -4.08 3.39 3.74
C LYS A 78 -5.54 3.58 3.34
N VAL A 79 -6.49 3.04 4.10
CA VAL A 79 -7.93 3.19 3.79
C VAL A 79 -8.39 4.63 3.96
N ASN A 80 -7.92 5.33 5.00
CA ASN A 80 -8.19 6.75 5.19
C ASN A 80 -7.62 7.59 4.03
N MET A 81 -6.44 7.25 3.52
CA MET A 81 -5.88 7.86 2.32
C MET A 81 -6.77 7.60 1.09
N LEU A 82 -7.24 6.38 0.88
CA LEU A 82 -8.12 6.04 -0.26
C LEU A 82 -9.44 6.82 -0.19
N LEU A 83 -10.09 6.87 0.97
CA LEU A 83 -11.30 7.67 1.19
C LEU A 83 -11.05 9.14 0.78
N LYS A 84 -9.97 9.74 1.30
CA LYS A 84 -9.59 11.11 0.93
C LYS A 84 -9.39 11.22 -0.58
N CYS A 85 -8.63 10.33 -1.20
CA CYS A 85 -8.36 10.38 -2.64
C CYS A 85 -9.63 10.39 -3.50
N ILE A 86 -10.64 9.59 -3.14
CA ILE A 86 -11.91 9.50 -3.86
C ILE A 86 -12.73 10.77 -3.65
N PHE A 87 -12.98 11.17 -2.39
CA PHE A 87 -13.84 12.32 -2.10
C PHE A 87 -13.22 13.66 -2.54
N TYR A 88 -11.89 13.83 -2.42
CA TYR A 88 -11.21 14.99 -3.00
C TYR A 88 -11.21 14.97 -4.53
N ALA A 89 -11.17 13.79 -5.16
CA ALA A 89 -11.31 13.72 -6.62
C ALA A 89 -12.74 14.07 -7.06
N ALA A 90 -13.76 13.67 -6.29
CA ALA A 90 -15.15 13.98 -6.57
C ALA A 90 -15.43 15.49 -6.44
N GLU A 91 -14.94 16.11 -5.37
CA GLU A 91 -14.98 17.57 -5.16
C GLU A 91 -14.29 18.33 -6.31
N ARG A 92 -13.06 17.95 -6.69
CA ARG A 92 -12.36 18.58 -7.82
C ARG A 92 -13.06 18.41 -9.16
N ASN A 93 -13.81 17.33 -9.33
CA ASN A 93 -14.61 17.06 -10.52
C ASN A 93 -16.03 17.66 -10.44
N GLN A 94 -16.30 18.52 -9.44
CA GLN A 94 -17.58 19.20 -9.25
C GLN A 94 -18.77 18.25 -9.06
N ILE A 95 -18.52 17.04 -8.55
CA ILE A 95 -19.57 16.10 -8.14
C ILE A 95 -20.05 16.45 -6.73
N LEU A 96 -19.17 17.02 -5.91
CA LEU A 96 -19.47 17.44 -4.55
C LEU A 96 -19.20 18.92 -4.39
N GLU A 97 -20.13 19.64 -3.76
CA GLU A 97 -19.90 21.02 -3.33
C GLU A 97 -19.03 21.07 -2.06
N HIS A 98 -19.20 20.09 -1.17
CA HIS A 98 -18.43 19.99 0.08
C HIS A 98 -17.93 18.57 0.31
N ASN A 99 -16.65 18.45 0.67
CA ASN A 99 -16.01 17.16 0.89
C ASN A 99 -16.13 16.67 2.35
N PRO A 100 -16.80 15.53 2.61
CA PRO A 100 -17.01 15.01 3.97
C PRO A 100 -15.70 14.55 4.65
N CYS A 101 -14.60 14.39 3.90
CA CYS A 101 -13.30 13.95 4.43
C CYS A 101 -12.46 15.08 5.06
N VAL A 102 -12.83 16.37 4.92
CA VAL A 102 -11.98 17.50 5.34
C VAL A 102 -11.62 17.44 6.84
N GLY A 103 -12.57 17.06 7.69
CA GLY A 103 -12.39 16.98 9.15
C GLY A 103 -11.98 15.59 9.70
N ILE A 104 -11.68 14.62 8.82
CA ILE A 104 -11.37 13.25 9.24
C ILE A 104 -9.91 13.12 9.66
N SER A 105 -9.70 12.79 10.94
CA SER A 105 -8.36 12.61 11.52
C SER A 105 -7.58 11.51 10.80
N GLY A 106 -6.29 11.77 10.60
CA GLY A 106 -5.33 10.80 10.05
C GLY A 106 -5.01 9.65 11.00
N LYS A 107 -5.19 9.84 12.31
CA LYS A 107 -4.63 8.97 13.34
C LYS A 107 -5.61 7.88 13.76
N GLY A 108 -5.20 6.62 13.65
CA GLY A 108 -5.97 5.48 14.13
C GLY A 108 -5.28 4.15 13.85
N GLY A 109 -5.95 3.06 14.24
CA GLY A 109 -5.40 1.72 14.15
C GLY A 109 -4.45 1.39 15.31
N LYS A 110 -4.06 0.11 15.38
CA LYS A 110 -3.10 -0.39 16.36
C LYS A 110 -1.68 -0.13 15.86
N PRO A 111 -0.84 0.56 16.65
CA PRO A 111 0.53 0.84 16.27
C PRO A 111 1.28 -0.47 16.02
N SER A 112 2.10 -0.49 14.97
CA SER A 112 2.94 -1.66 14.71
C SER A 112 4.06 -1.75 15.75
N LYS A 113 4.39 -2.97 16.17
CA LYS A 113 5.63 -3.20 16.92
C LYS A 113 6.81 -2.75 16.05
N LYS A 114 7.74 -2.00 16.66
CA LYS A 114 9.00 -1.67 15.99
C LYS A 114 9.72 -2.98 15.67
N ARG A 115 10.22 -3.09 14.44
CA ARG A 115 11.12 -4.17 14.05
C ARG A 115 12.51 -3.76 14.49
N GLU A 116 13.11 -4.56 15.35
CA GLU A 116 14.49 -4.36 15.80
C GLU A 116 15.44 -5.02 14.81
N ALA A 117 16.58 -4.37 14.60
CA ALA A 117 17.66 -4.97 13.82
C ALA A 117 18.25 -6.14 14.60
N LEU A 118 18.73 -7.15 13.87
CA LEU A 118 19.46 -8.26 14.49
C LEU A 118 20.74 -7.73 15.14
N THR A 119 21.06 -8.23 16.33
CA THR A 119 22.37 -7.98 16.96
C THR A 119 23.45 -8.83 16.30
N ASP A 120 24.72 -8.45 16.44
CA ASP A 120 25.84 -9.22 15.89
C ASP A 120 25.85 -10.67 16.40
N GLN A 121 25.46 -10.89 17.66
CA GLN A 121 25.32 -12.22 18.24
C GLN A 121 24.20 -13.02 17.55
N GLN A 122 23.04 -12.39 17.28
CA GLN A 122 21.94 -13.03 16.57
C GLN A 122 22.31 -13.33 15.11
N VAL A 123 23.07 -12.45 14.46
CA VAL A 123 23.59 -12.67 13.10
C VAL A 123 24.54 -13.86 13.06
N ALA A 124 25.46 -13.97 14.03
CA ALA A 124 26.38 -15.10 14.12
C ALA A 124 25.64 -16.43 14.29
N VAL A 125 24.67 -16.49 15.21
CA VAL A 125 23.82 -17.67 15.43
C VAL A 125 23.01 -18.01 14.18
N LEU A 126 22.42 -17.00 13.52
CA LEU A 126 21.68 -17.19 12.29
C LEU A 126 22.57 -17.85 11.24
N LEU A 127 23.71 -17.24 10.91
CA LEU A 127 24.63 -17.71 9.87
C LEU A 127 25.15 -19.12 10.14
N ASP A 128 25.45 -19.46 11.40
CA ASP A 128 25.86 -20.81 11.78
C ASP A 128 24.73 -21.83 11.54
N THR A 129 23.50 -21.48 11.95
CA THR A 129 22.31 -22.34 11.81
C THR A 129 21.96 -22.63 10.35
N ILE A 130 22.11 -21.65 9.46
CA ILE A 130 21.75 -21.78 8.04
C ILE A 130 22.91 -22.26 7.16
N LYS A 131 24.09 -22.51 7.74
CA LYS A 131 25.27 -22.92 7.00
C LYS A 131 25.03 -24.24 6.27
N GLY A 132 25.30 -24.26 4.96
CA GLY A 132 25.05 -25.43 4.11
C GLY A 132 23.60 -25.62 3.66
N LEU A 133 22.66 -24.78 4.12
CA LEU A 133 21.29 -24.79 3.60
C LEU A 133 21.19 -23.88 2.36
N PRO A 134 20.25 -24.17 1.44
CA PRO A 134 19.99 -23.34 0.26
C PRO A 134 19.87 -21.81 0.51
N PRO A 135 19.25 -21.31 1.60
CA PRO A 135 19.14 -19.86 1.83
C PRO A 135 20.43 -19.19 2.31
N TYR A 136 21.53 -19.92 2.57
CA TYR A 136 22.76 -19.36 3.13
C TYR A 136 23.27 -18.13 2.37
N LEU A 137 23.50 -18.30 1.06
CA LEU A 137 24.02 -17.23 0.21
C LEU A 137 23.05 -16.05 0.11
N PHE A 138 21.75 -16.34 0.02
CA PHE A 138 20.70 -15.33 -0.06
C PHE A 138 20.68 -14.42 1.18
N ILE A 139 20.80 -15.02 2.36
CA ILE A 139 20.81 -14.31 3.64
C ILE A 139 22.13 -13.54 3.81
N MET A 140 23.27 -14.11 3.42
CA MET A 140 24.56 -13.39 3.44
C MET A 140 24.51 -12.13 2.57
N LEU A 141 23.99 -12.23 1.34
CA LEU A 141 23.83 -11.07 0.47
C LEU A 141 22.98 -9.99 1.16
N GLY A 142 21.82 -10.35 1.70
CA GLY A 142 20.96 -9.39 2.41
C GLY A 142 21.62 -8.73 3.62
N LEU A 143 22.37 -9.49 4.41
CA LEU A 143 23.05 -8.97 5.61
C LEU A 143 24.21 -8.02 5.27
N TYR A 144 25.04 -8.36 4.27
CA TYR A 144 26.30 -7.65 4.02
C TYR A 144 26.23 -6.60 2.93
N SER A 145 25.30 -6.73 1.98
CA SER A 145 25.12 -5.74 0.89
C SER A 145 23.99 -4.75 1.15
N GLY A 146 23.09 -5.05 2.09
CA GLY A 146 21.90 -4.23 2.36
C GLY A 146 20.86 -4.23 1.24
N LEU A 147 20.99 -5.14 0.25
CA LEU A 147 20.05 -5.27 -0.84
C LEU A 147 18.67 -5.73 -0.34
N ARG A 148 17.61 -5.21 -0.96
CA ARG A 148 16.26 -5.73 -0.77
C ARG A 148 16.18 -7.13 -1.36
N ARG A 149 15.31 -7.96 -0.77
CA ARG A 149 15.05 -9.33 -1.24
C ARG A 149 14.85 -9.40 -2.77
N GLU A 150 14.16 -8.42 -3.34
CA GLU A 150 13.79 -8.41 -4.76
C GLU A 150 14.99 -8.01 -5.63
N GLU A 151 15.91 -7.22 -5.09
CA GLU A 151 17.18 -6.86 -5.72
C GLU A 151 18.14 -8.06 -5.72
N ILE A 152 18.18 -8.85 -4.63
CA ILE A 152 18.98 -10.08 -4.55
C ILE A 152 18.49 -11.12 -5.57
N LEU A 153 17.17 -11.26 -5.74
CA LEU A 153 16.59 -12.20 -6.69
C LEU A 153 16.81 -11.77 -8.15
N ALA A 154 16.99 -10.49 -8.42
CA ALA A 154 17.23 -9.95 -9.75
C ALA A 154 18.72 -9.87 -10.11
N LEU A 155 19.62 -10.23 -9.18
CA LEU A 155 21.05 -10.09 -9.36
C LEU A 155 21.56 -11.00 -10.48
N GLN A 156 22.27 -10.40 -11.43
CA GLN A 156 22.90 -11.08 -12.57
C GLN A 156 24.43 -10.90 -12.49
N TRP A 157 25.17 -11.74 -13.21
CA TRP A 157 26.64 -11.73 -13.18
C TRP A 157 27.25 -10.45 -13.78
N ASP A 158 26.53 -9.75 -14.65
CA ASP A 158 26.91 -8.46 -15.21
C ASP A 158 26.83 -7.29 -14.19
N CYS A 159 26.15 -7.50 -13.07
CA CYS A 159 26.12 -6.57 -11.94
C CYS A 159 27.32 -6.73 -10.98
N VAL A 160 28.20 -7.72 -11.22
CA VAL A 160 29.28 -8.11 -10.30
C VAL A 160 30.65 -7.76 -10.90
N PHE A 161 31.26 -6.69 -10.40
CA PHE A 161 32.59 -6.23 -10.80
C PHE A 161 33.62 -6.64 -9.76
N LEU A 162 34.39 -7.71 -10.03
CA LEU A 162 35.43 -8.22 -9.12
C LEU A 162 36.83 -7.67 -9.41
N ASP A 163 37.04 -7.15 -10.62
CA ASP A 163 38.37 -6.80 -11.16
C ASP A 163 38.67 -5.29 -11.12
N GLU A 164 37.74 -4.47 -10.64
CA GLU A 164 37.98 -3.03 -10.51
C GLU A 164 38.50 -2.69 -9.10
N ASP A 165 39.53 -1.84 -9.03
CA ASP A 165 40.01 -1.14 -7.82
C ASP A 165 38.97 -0.14 -7.25
N THR A 166 37.69 -0.40 -7.47
CA THR A 166 36.60 0.44 -7.03
C THR A 166 36.30 0.08 -5.59
N ASN A 167 36.87 0.87 -4.67
CA ASN A 167 36.64 0.85 -3.22
C ASN A 167 35.20 1.26 -2.83
N ILE A 168 34.22 0.99 -3.69
CA ILE A 168 32.80 1.32 -3.51
C ILE A 168 31.99 0.07 -3.83
N ARG A 169 31.50 -0.54 -2.75
CA ARG A 169 30.47 -1.57 -2.68
C ARG A 169 29.19 -1.09 -3.38
N ARG A 170 29.14 -1.13 -4.71
CA ARG A 170 27.94 -0.80 -5.48
C ARG A 170 27.66 -1.93 -6.46
N LEU A 171 26.86 -2.88 -6.01
CA LEU A 171 26.06 -3.71 -6.91
C LEU A 171 25.06 -2.76 -7.56
N MET A 172 25.24 -2.46 -8.84
CA MET A 172 24.29 -1.64 -9.60
C MET A 172 23.14 -2.56 -10.01
N VAL A 173 21.93 -2.23 -9.54
CA VAL A 173 20.66 -2.86 -9.92
C VAL A 173 19.88 -1.87 -10.77
#